data_AF-A0A949WD23-F1
#
_entry.id   AF-A0A949WD23-F1
#
_cell.length_a   1.000
_cell.length_b   1.000
_cell.length_c   1.000
_cell.angle_alpha   90.00
_cell.angle_beta   90.00
_cell.angle_gamma   90.00
#
_symmetry.space_group_name_H-M   'P 1'
#
loop_
_entity.id
_entity.type
_entity.pdbx_description
1 polymer ?
#
loop_
_entity_poly.entity_id
_entity_poly.type
_entity_poly.pdbx_seq_one_letter_code
_entity_poly.pdbx_strand_id
1 'polypeptide(L)' 'MRHTKLSRQTIHNYTMLGLIKPSERTDSGHRLYGEEVFDRIKRIEMLKRHHTLDEVRQMLLAEDEAKAKSEPMPPAAN' A
#
# COMPACT_ATOMS: atom_id res chain seq x y z
N MET A 1 6.66 3.22 21.26
CA MET A 1 5.21 3.34 20.97
C MET A 1 4.89 2.36 19.85
N ARG A 2 4.07 1.33 20.12
CA ARG A 2 3.77 0.22 19.20
C ARG A 2 2.60 0.62 18.29
N HIS A 3 2.90 1.35 17.21
CA HIS A 3 1.87 1.66 16.23
C HIS A 3 1.68 0.46 15.29
N THR A 4 0.47 -0.07 15.34
CA THR A 4 -0.12 -1.16 14.56
C THR A 4 0.07 -2.58 15.10
N LYS A 5 -1.06 -3.25 15.33
CA LYS A 5 -1.19 -4.69 15.65
C LYS A 5 -0.80 -5.59 14.47
N LEU A 6 0.01 -5.10 13.53
CA LEU A 6 0.41 -5.83 12.33
C LEU A 6 1.75 -6.47 12.60
N SER A 7 1.77 -7.80 12.58
CA SER A 7 3.00 -8.55 12.74
C SER A 7 3.90 -8.32 11.52
N ARG A 8 5.23 -8.36 11.72
CA ARG A 8 6.21 -8.23 10.63
C ARG A 8 5.93 -9.22 9.49
N GLN A 9 5.39 -10.40 9.84
CA GLN A 9 4.96 -11.42 8.89
C GLN A 9 3.82 -10.95 7.98
N THR A 10 2.83 -10.23 8.53
CA THR A 10 1.69 -9.70 7.76
C THR A 10 2.16 -8.67 6.75
N ILE A 11 3.02 -7.74 7.18
CA ILE A 11 3.66 -6.76 6.31
C ILE A 11 4.44 -7.50 5.21
N HIS A 12 5.29 -8.46 5.58
CA HIS A 12 6.09 -9.23 4.63
C HIS A 12 5.22 -9.96 3.60
N ASN A 13 4.17 -10.67 4.03
CA ASN A 13 3.25 -11.35 3.13
C ASN A 13 2.60 -10.38 2.15
N TYR A 14 2.09 -9.25 2.64
CA TYR A 14 1.48 -8.24 1.76
C TYR A 14 2.48 -7.60 0.80
N THR A 15 3.74 -7.41 1.21
CA THR A 15 4.79 -6.93 0.31
C THR A 15 5.14 -7.97 -0.76
N MET A 16 5.27 -9.24 -0.39
CA MET A 16 5.54 -10.34 -1.33
C MET A 16 4.39 -10.53 -2.33
N LEU A 17 3.16 -10.30 -1.89
CA LEU A 17 1.96 -10.33 -2.76
C LEU A 17 1.82 -9.07 -3.63
N GLY A 18 2.66 -8.06 -3.44
CA GLY A 18 2.58 -6.78 -4.16
C GLY A 18 1.39 -5.91 -3.75
N LEU A 19 0.74 -6.21 -2.62
CA LEU A 19 -0.42 -5.47 -2.11
C LEU A 19 -0.03 -4.18 -1.39
N ILE A 20 1.17 -4.15 -0.81
CA ILE A 20 1.75 -2.94 -0.20
C ILE A 20 3.16 -2.72 -0.74
N LYS A 21 3.54 -1.46 -0.91
CA LYS A 21 4.88 -1.05 -1.31
C LYS A 21 5.49 -0.18 -0.20
N PRO A 22 6.78 -0.33 0.11
CA PRO A 22 7.46 0.61 0.96
C PRO A 22 7.44 1.99 0.28
N SER A 23 7.12 3.04 1.05
CA SER A 23 7.08 4.40 0.52
C SER A 23 8.50 4.88 0.20
N GLU A 24 9.43 4.58 1.10
CA GLU A 24 10.84 4.92 0.94
C GLU A 24 11.75 3.77 1.36
N ARG A 25 12.92 3.70 0.74
CA ARG A 25 14.03 2.86 1.21
C ARG A 25 15.06 3.80 1.81
N THR A 26 15.35 3.62 3.09
CA THR A 26 16.46 4.37 3.69
C THR A 26 17.77 3.85 3.14
N ASP A 27 18.78 4.72 3.10
CA ASP A 27 20.15 4.39 2.70
C ASP A 27 20.73 3.21 3.51
N SER A 28 20.31 3.07 4.78
CA SER A 28 20.68 1.94 5.65
C SER A 28 19.98 0.61 5.34
N GLY A 29 19.19 0.51 4.27
CA GLY A 29 18.48 -0.71 3.87
C GLY A 29 17.18 -0.99 4.64
N HIS A 30 16.70 -0.06 5.46
CA HIS A 30 15.41 -0.21 6.14
C HIS A 30 14.26 0.20 5.20
N ARG A 31 13.19 -0.59 5.21
CA ARG A 31 11.94 -0.26 4.49
C ARG A 31 11.11 0.65 5.37
N LEU A 32 10.89 1.89 4.93
CA LEU A 32 9.96 2.81 5.55
C LEU A 32 8.58 2.60 4.93
N TYR A 33 7.62 2.25 5.79
CA TYR A 33 6.22 2.27 5.45
C TYR A 33 5.64 3.56 6.02
N GLY A 34 5.23 4.47 5.13
CA GLY A 34 4.51 5.68 5.52
C GLY A 34 3.09 5.34 5.97
N GLU A 35 2.35 6.36 6.41
CA GLU A 35 0.98 6.16 6.90
C GLU A 35 0.02 5.61 5.84
N GLU A 36 0.29 5.90 4.56
CA GLU A 36 -0.47 5.37 3.41
C GLU A 36 -0.54 3.84 3.39
N VAL A 37 0.49 3.16 3.90
CA VAL A 37 0.51 1.69 3.99
C VAL A 37 -0.50 1.20 5.02
N PHE A 38 -0.68 1.92 6.13
CA PHE A 38 -1.66 1.55 7.14
C PHE A 38 -3.09 1.68 6.60
N ASP A 39 -3.38 2.72 5.83
CA ASP A 39 -4.69 2.86 5.18
C ASP A 39 -4.92 1.75 4.16
N ARG A 40 -3.90 1.42 3.36
CA ARG A 40 -3.97 0.29 2.42
C ARG A 40 -4.21 -1.04 3.12
N ILE A 41 -3.56 -1.29 4.26
CA ILE A 41 -3.76 -2.51 5.04
C ILE A 41 -5.16 -2.58 5.63
N LYS A 42 -5.67 -1.49 6.21
CA LYS A 42 -7.06 -1.44 6.69
C LYS A 42 -8.04 -1.74 5.57
N ARG A 43 -7.79 -1.21 4.36
CA ARG A 43 -8.60 -1.47 3.17
C ARG A 43 -8.57 -2.94 2.78
N ILE A 44 -7.38 -3.55 2.71
CA ILE A 44 -7.20 -4.99 2.47
C ILE A 44 -7.99 -5.79 3.50
N GLU A 45 -7.85 -5.49 4.80
CA GLU A 45 -8.58 -6.22 5.85
C GLU A 45 -10.10 -6.06 5.76
N MET A 46 -10.59 -4.89 5.34
CA MET A 46 -12.02 -4.65 5.14
C MET A 46 -12.56 -5.40 3.93
N LEU A 47 -11.87 -5.30 2.79
CA LEU A 47 -12.26 -5.96 1.55
C LEU A 47 -12.17 -7.47 1.67
N LYS A 48 -11.14 -8.01 2.31
CA LYS A 48 -10.94 -9.46 2.49
C LYS A 48 -12.01 -10.13 3.36
N ARG A 49 -12.88 -9.37 4.03
CA ARG A 49 -14.06 -9.91 4.74
C ARG A 49 -15.20 -10.27 3.79
N HIS A 50 -15.27 -9.63 2.62
CA HIS A 50 -16.37 -9.75 1.67
C HIS A 50 -15.92 -10.19 0.28
N HIS A 51 -14.63 -10.09 -0.01
CA HIS A 51 -14.02 -10.36 -1.31
C HIS A 51 -12.83 -11.31 -1.20
N THR A 52 -12.54 -11.98 -2.29
CA THR A 52 -11.36 -12.83 -2.43
C THR A 52 -10.08 -12.00 -2.57
N LEU A 53 -8.92 -12.60 -2.28
CA LEU A 53 -7.62 -11.92 -2.41
C LEU A 53 -7.38 -11.36 -3.82
N ASP A 54 -7.89 -12.03 -4.85
CA ASP A 54 -7.77 -11.58 -6.24
C ASP A 54 -8.61 -10.32 -6.49
N GLU A 55 -9.89 -10.32 -6.09
CA GLU A 55 -10.75 -9.14 -6.18
C GLU A 55 -10.19 -7.96 -5.38
N VAL A 56 -9.71 -8.20 -4.15
CA VAL A 56 -9.06 -7.16 -3.35
C VAL A 56 -7.87 -6.56 -4.10
N ARG A 57 -7.07 -7.39 -4.77
CA ARG A 57 -5.95 -6.92 -5.58
C ARG A 57 -6.43 -6.05 -6.75
N GLN A 58 -7.47 -6.47 -7.47
CA GLN A 58 -8.03 -5.71 -8.59
C GLN A 58 -8.59 -4.36 -8.14
N MET A 59 -9.34 -4.33 -7.03
CA MET A 59 -9.88 -3.09 -6.46
C MET A 59 -8.76 -2.13 -6.05
N LEU A 60 -7.72 -2.64 -5.38
CA LEU A 60 -6.56 -1.83 -4.99
C LEU A 60 -5.74 -1.35 -6.19
N LEU A 61 -5.67 -2.13 -7.27
CA LEU A 61 -5.01 -1.73 -8.51
C LEU A 61 -5.77 -0.57 -9.16
N ALA A 62 -7.09 -0.67 -9.24
CA ALA A 62 -7.95 0.40 -9.76
C ALA A 62 -7.88 1.67 -8.89
N GLU A 63 -7.80 1.53 -7.56
CA GLU A 63 -7.57 2.67 -6.65
C GLU A 63 -6.19 3.32 -6.89
N ASP A 64 -5.13 2.54 -7.11
CA ASP A 64 -3.77 3.03 -7.42
C ASP A 64 -3.76 3.83 -8.73
N GLU A 65 -4.41 3.30 -9.77
CA GLU A 65 -4.56 3.97 -11.08
C GLU A 65 -5.39 5.25 -10.98
N ALA A 66 -6.45 5.26 -10.16
CA ALA A 66 -7.26 6.43 -9.91
C ALA A 66 -6.46 7.52 -9.18
N LYS A 67 -5.66 7.15 -8.17
CA LYS A 67 -4.75 8.06 -7.46
C LYS A 67 -3.74 8.67 -8.43
N ALA A 68 -3.11 7.84 -9.27
CA ALA A 68 -2.12 8.27 -10.26
C ALA A 68 -2.67 9.26 -11.31
N LYS A 69 -3.96 9.18 -11.65
CA LYS A 69 -4.63 10.14 -12.55
C LYS A 69 -5.08 11.43 -11.86
N SER A 70 -5.16 11.43 -10.53
CA SER A 70 -5.65 12.57 -9.73
C SER A 70 -4.56 13.48 -9.19
N GLU A 71 -3.30 13.03 -9.16
CA GLU A 71 -2.15 13.93 -9.01
C GLU A 71 -1.82 14.52 -10.40
N PRO A 72 -2.07 15.83 -10.64
CA PRO A 72 -1.60 16.44 -11.87
C PRO A 72 -0.07 16.35 -11.85
N MET A 73 0.50 15.74 -12.90
CA MET A 73 1.92 15.95 -13.22
C MET A 73 2.19 17.46 -13.07
N PRO A 74 3.23 17.89 -12.32
CA PRO A 74 3.62 19.29 -12.34
C PRO A 74 3.80 19.66 -13.82
N PRO A 75 3.21 20.77 -14.30
CA PRO A 75 3.34 21.16 -15.69
C PRO A 75 4.84 21.20 -15.97
N ALA A 76 5.26 20.45 -16.99
CA ALA A 76 6.61 20.48 -17.48
C ALA A 76 6.98 21.95 -17.70
N ALA A 77 7.80 22.48 -16.81
CA ALA A 77 8.34 23.82 -16.95
C ALA A 77 9.29 23.76 -18.15
N ASN A 78 8.87 24.37 -19.25
CA ASN A 78 9.72 24.80 -20.35
C ASN A 78 9.15 26.11 -20.91
#